data_AF-A0A817P322-F1
#
_entry.id   AF-A0A817P322-F1
#
_cell.length_a   1.000
_cell.length_b   1.000
_cell.length_c   1.000
_cell.angle_alpha   90.00
_cell.angle_beta   90.00
_cell.angle_gamma   90.00
#
_symmetry.space_group_name_H-M   'P 1'
#
loop_
_entity.id
_entity.type
_entity.pdbx_description
1 polymer ?
#
loop_
_entity_poly.entity_id
_entity_poly.type
_entity_poly.pdbx_seq_one_letter_code
_entity_poly.pdbx_strand_id
1 'polypeptide(L)'
;MKKSKVVKINVGGEIIMSTRDILTRIRNSKLASMINGNCEDIPAFDCDGNIFLNYNPILFYHLLEQLRTLEDENFPIFYPPKSRLLVIPFRQMFQELGFPIASLSNDDIITINVGGEIFVTRCQTLTQIPHSKLAIVVSSYQIIDTDENGYLFLDYDARLFRYLLSQLRSTSCSQISTFQAPSSDDRKEFNAMLIRLGLIDKI
;
A
#
# COMPACT_ATOMS: atom_id res chain seq x y z
N MET A 1 -37.22 15.26 -4.68
CA MET A 1 -36.47 15.50 -5.93
C MET A 1 -35.69 14.24 -6.29
N LYS A 2 -35.77 13.76 -7.55
CA LYS A 2 -34.92 12.65 -8.02
C LYS A 2 -33.48 13.14 -8.11
N LYS A 3 -32.54 12.51 -7.38
CA LYS A 3 -31.12 12.82 -7.53
C LYS A 3 -30.68 12.49 -8.97
N SER A 4 -29.93 13.39 -9.61
CA SER A 4 -29.45 13.24 -11.00
C SER A 4 -28.69 11.92 -11.18
N LYS A 5 -29.02 11.11 -12.19
CA LYS A 5 -28.33 9.82 -12.44
C LYS A 5 -26.83 10.00 -12.67
N VAL A 6 -26.41 11.14 -13.23
CA VAL A 6 -25.01 11.49 -13.46
C VAL A 6 -24.54 12.43 -12.36
N VAL A 7 -23.34 12.17 -11.85
CA VAL A 7 -22.66 12.95 -10.81
C VAL A 7 -21.39 13.54 -11.42
N LYS A 8 -21.12 14.81 -11.08
CA LYS A 8 -19.86 15.50 -11.38
C LYS A 8 -19.02 15.52 -10.12
N ILE A 9 -17.75 15.18 -10.25
CA ILE A 9 -16.76 15.19 -9.16
C ILE A 9 -15.55 15.93 -9.70
N ASN A 10 -14.97 16.80 -8.88
CA ASN A 10 -13.70 17.44 -9.17
C ASN A 10 -12.58 16.62 -8.50
N VAL A 11 -11.68 16.05 -9.29
CA VAL A 11 -10.56 15.27 -8.79
C VAL A 11 -9.28 15.99 -9.17
N GLY A 12 -8.55 16.53 -8.18
CA GLY A 12 -7.28 17.22 -8.42
C GLY A 12 -7.36 18.41 -9.38
N GLY A 13 -8.54 19.01 -9.56
CA GLY A 13 -8.80 20.09 -10.52
C GLY A 13 -9.47 19.64 -11.83
N GLU A 14 -9.60 18.33 -12.08
CA GLU A 14 -10.24 17.78 -13.27
C GLU A 14 -11.68 17.37 -12.99
N ILE A 15 -12.62 17.80 -13.84
CA ILE A 15 -14.03 17.44 -13.72
C ILE A 15 -14.26 16.06 -14.35
N ILE A 16 -14.52 15.08 -13.50
CA ILE A 16 -14.85 13.71 -13.87
C ILE A 16 -16.35 13.48 -13.71
N MET A 17 -16.96 12.86 -14.72
CA MET A 17 -18.39 12.54 -14.72
C MET A 17 -18.60 11.03 -14.77
N SER A 18 -19.50 10.52 -13.94
CA SER A 18 -19.94 9.13 -13.98
C SER A 18 -21.37 8.99 -13.45
N THR A 19 -21.95 7.79 -13.56
CA THR A 19 -23.26 7.52 -12.96
C THR A 19 -23.13 7.34 -11.45
N ARG A 20 -24.18 7.73 -10.72
CA ARG A 20 -24.26 7.45 -9.28
C ARG A 20 -24.10 5.96 -9.01
N ASP A 21 -24.73 5.12 -9.82
CA ASP A 21 -24.68 3.65 -9.68
C ASP A 21 -23.25 3.12 -9.66
N ILE A 22 -22.36 3.62 -10.54
CA ILE A 22 -20.94 3.22 -10.58
C ILE A 22 -20.20 3.73 -9.34
N LEU A 23 -20.39 5.02 -8.99
CA LEU A 23 -19.67 5.66 -7.89
C LEU A 23 -20.09 5.15 -6.51
N THR A 24 -21.29 4.57 -6.40
CA THR A 24 -21.81 3.94 -5.17
C THR A 24 -21.80 2.41 -5.25
N ARG A 25 -21.08 1.82 -6.22
CA ARG A 25 -21.05 0.37 -6.44
C ARG A 25 -20.62 -0.40 -5.20
N ILE A 26 -19.58 0.06 -4.52
CA ILE A 26 -19.15 -0.47 -3.22
C ILE A 26 -19.86 0.30 -2.10
N ARG A 27 -20.96 -0.27 -1.60
CA ARG A 27 -21.93 0.44 -0.75
C ARG A 27 -21.35 0.93 0.59
N ASN A 28 -20.37 0.21 1.13
CA ASN A 28 -19.71 0.51 2.40
C ASN A 28 -18.45 1.38 2.23
N SER A 29 -18.14 1.85 1.03
CA SER A 29 -17.01 2.76 0.80
C SER A 29 -17.31 4.19 1.26
N LYS A 30 -16.27 4.93 1.65
CA LYS A 30 -16.38 6.37 1.94
C LYS A 30 -16.78 7.14 0.68
N LEU A 31 -16.35 6.73 -0.51
CA LEU A 31 -16.83 7.32 -1.76
C LEU A 31 -18.35 7.22 -1.88
N ALA A 32 -18.94 6.05 -1.62
CA ALA A 32 -20.38 5.87 -1.71
C ALA A 32 -21.14 6.73 -0.69
N SER A 33 -20.62 6.88 0.54
CA SER A 33 -21.23 7.74 1.55
C SER A 33 -21.16 9.22 1.16
N MET A 34 -20.04 9.69 0.61
CA MET A 34 -19.89 11.06 0.08
C MET A 34 -20.92 11.34 -1.02
N ILE A 35 -21.07 10.44 -1.99
CA ILE A 35 -21.98 10.60 -3.14
C ILE A 35 -23.46 10.55 -2.72
N ASN A 36 -23.77 9.78 -1.68
CA ASN A 36 -25.11 9.71 -1.13
C ASN A 36 -25.43 10.84 -0.16
N GLY A 37 -24.43 11.57 0.34
CA GLY A 37 -24.59 12.63 1.33
C GLY A 37 -24.79 12.10 2.75
N ASN A 38 -24.31 10.88 3.02
CA ASN A 38 -24.40 10.20 4.32
C ASN A 38 -23.01 10.02 4.96
N CYS A 39 -22.02 10.81 4.52
CA CYS A 39 -20.66 10.75 5.06
C CYS A 39 -20.62 11.45 6.43
N GLU A 40 -19.93 10.83 7.39
CA GLU A 40 -19.73 11.41 8.74
C GLU A 40 -18.92 12.71 8.64
N ASP A 41 -17.87 12.70 7.82
CA ASP A 41 -17.11 13.90 7.46
C ASP A 41 -17.76 14.59 6.27
N ILE A 42 -17.99 15.91 6.38
CA ILE A 42 -18.45 16.72 5.25
C ILE A 42 -17.35 16.71 4.18
N PRO A 43 -17.63 16.26 2.94
CA PRO A 43 -16.62 16.28 1.88
C PRO A 43 -16.25 17.72 1.50
N ALA A 44 -15.05 17.90 0.96
CA ALA A 44 -14.68 19.17 0.35
C ALA A 44 -15.51 19.41 -0.91
N PHE A 45 -15.72 20.68 -1.25
CA PHE A 45 -16.39 21.11 -2.47
C PHE A 45 -15.54 22.15 -3.21
N ASP A 46 -15.64 22.16 -4.54
CA ASP A 46 -15.05 23.23 -5.36
C ASP A 46 -15.96 24.48 -5.42
N CYS A 47 -15.53 25.52 -6.14
CA CYS A 47 -16.29 26.76 -6.28
C CYS A 47 -17.62 26.59 -7.05
N ASP A 48 -17.80 25.48 -7.77
CA ASP A 48 -19.01 25.16 -8.51
C ASP A 48 -19.95 24.21 -7.73
N GLY A 49 -19.58 23.84 -6.50
CA GLY A 49 -20.34 22.96 -5.63
C GLY A 49 -20.23 21.47 -5.97
N ASN A 50 -19.24 21.07 -6.77
CA ASN A 50 -18.94 19.65 -6.99
C ASN A 50 -18.12 19.11 -5.82
N ILE A 51 -18.29 17.83 -5.49
CA ILE A 51 -17.43 17.15 -4.52
C ILE A 51 -15.99 17.25 -5.02
N PHE A 52 -15.09 17.73 -4.17
CA PHE A 52 -13.67 17.87 -4.46
C PHE A 52 -12.87 16.75 -3.78
N LEU A 53 -12.09 16.03 -4.57
CA LEU A 53 -11.18 14.99 -4.13
C LEU A 53 -9.75 15.40 -4.51
N ASN A 54 -8.88 15.58 -3.53
CA ASN A 54 -7.50 16.02 -3.76
C ASN A 54 -6.58 14.84 -4.14
N TYR A 55 -6.88 14.17 -5.25
CA TYR A 55 -6.09 13.04 -5.76
C TYR A 55 -5.66 13.27 -7.21
N ASN A 56 -4.69 12.48 -7.66
CA ASN A 56 -4.32 12.44 -9.07
C ASN A 56 -5.49 11.89 -9.92
N PRO A 57 -5.99 12.64 -10.93
CA PRO A 57 -7.11 12.22 -11.79
C PRO A 57 -6.89 10.86 -12.45
N ILE A 58 -5.65 10.54 -12.85
CA ILE A 58 -5.28 9.27 -13.50
C ILE A 58 -5.59 8.09 -12.58
N LEU A 59 -5.31 8.22 -11.28
CA LEU A 59 -5.61 7.17 -10.29
C LEU A 59 -7.12 6.97 -10.15
N PHE A 60 -7.87 8.07 -10.15
CA PHE A 60 -9.33 8.01 -10.06
C PHE A 60 -9.97 7.41 -11.31
N TYR A 61 -9.44 7.69 -12.51
CA TYR A 61 -9.84 6.98 -13.72
C TYR A 61 -9.58 5.48 -13.60
N HIS A 62 -8.43 5.07 -13.06
CA HIS A 62 -8.11 3.66 -12.85
C HIS A 62 -9.07 2.97 -11.84
N LEU A 63 -9.47 3.68 -10.77
CA LEU A 63 -10.55 3.22 -9.89
C LEU A 63 -11.86 3.08 -10.66
N LEU A 64 -12.21 4.10 -11.46
CA LEU A 64 -13.49 4.18 -12.15
C LEU A 64 -13.67 3.07 -13.18
N GLU A 65 -12.61 2.73 -13.93
CA GLU A 65 -12.61 1.59 -14.85
C GLU A 65 -12.87 0.28 -14.09
N GLN A 66 -12.21 0.06 -12.96
CA GLN A 66 -12.43 -1.14 -12.16
C GLN A 66 -13.85 -1.22 -11.60
N LEU A 67 -14.42 -0.10 -11.14
CA LEU A 67 -15.80 -0.04 -10.68
C LEU A 67 -16.82 -0.41 -11.78
N ARG A 68 -16.50 -0.08 -13.04
CA ARG A 68 -17.33 -0.42 -14.20
C ARG A 68 -17.28 -1.92 -14.52
N THR A 69 -16.13 -2.55 -14.37
CA THR A 69 -15.91 -3.96 -14.72
C THR A 69 -16.08 -4.94 -13.55
N LEU A 70 -16.44 -4.46 -12.35
CA LEU A 70 -16.67 -5.32 -11.20
C LEU A 70 -17.78 -6.34 -11.45
N GLU A 71 -17.45 -7.62 -11.28
CA GLU A 71 -18.39 -8.75 -11.39
C GLU A 71 -19.01 -9.12 -10.02
N ASP A 72 -18.21 -9.11 -8.94
CA ASP A 72 -18.65 -9.42 -7.57
C ASP A 72 -18.51 -8.19 -6.65
N GLU A 73 -19.64 -7.75 -6.10
CA GLU A 73 -19.72 -6.62 -5.16
C GLU A 73 -19.40 -7.02 -3.71
N ASN A 74 -19.47 -8.32 -3.37
CA ASN A 74 -19.26 -8.79 -1.99
C ASN A 74 -17.76 -8.94 -1.65
N PHE A 75 -16.96 -9.35 -2.64
CA PHE A 75 -15.51 -9.52 -2.49
C PHE A 75 -14.74 -8.81 -3.61
N PRO A 76 -14.85 -7.48 -3.70
CA PRO A 76 -14.22 -6.73 -4.78
C PRO A 76 -12.70 -6.75 -4.61
N ILE A 77 -11.99 -7.15 -5.67
CA ILE A 77 -10.53 -7.11 -5.74
C ILE A 77 -10.13 -5.98 -6.66
N PHE A 78 -9.37 -5.03 -6.13
CA PHE A 78 -8.85 -3.91 -6.89
C PHE A 78 -7.33 -4.00 -7.02
N TYR A 79 -6.85 -3.67 -8.21
CA TYR A 79 -5.46 -3.71 -8.60
C TYR A 79 -4.91 -2.30 -8.82
N PRO A 80 -3.72 -2.00 -8.29
CA PRO A 80 -3.06 -0.73 -8.58
C PRO A 80 -2.66 -0.64 -10.07
N PRO A 81 -2.41 0.59 -10.58
CA PRO A 81 -1.82 0.77 -11.90
C PRO A 81 -0.50 0.03 -12.03
N LYS A 82 -0.14 -0.38 -13.26
CA LYS A 82 1.14 -1.07 -13.54
C LYS A 82 2.37 -0.22 -13.23
N SER A 83 2.23 1.11 -13.28
CA SER A 83 3.30 2.03 -12.94
C SER A 83 3.57 2.00 -11.43
N ARG A 84 4.80 1.67 -11.06
CA ARG A 84 5.22 1.53 -9.65
C ARG A 84 5.08 2.84 -8.87
N LEU A 85 5.38 3.97 -9.51
CA LEU A 85 5.22 5.32 -8.96
C LEU A 85 3.76 5.64 -8.57
N LEU A 86 2.80 4.97 -9.19
CA LEU A 86 1.38 5.19 -8.95
C LEU A 86 0.81 4.23 -7.90
N VAL A 87 1.53 3.19 -7.50
CA VAL A 87 1.02 2.17 -6.56
C VAL A 87 0.74 2.78 -5.19
N ILE A 88 1.69 3.54 -4.62
CA ILE A 88 1.54 4.14 -3.29
C ILE A 88 0.41 5.17 -3.25
N PRO A 89 0.40 6.21 -4.10
CA PRO A 89 -0.69 7.18 -4.08
C PRO A 89 -2.04 6.54 -4.43
N PHE A 90 -2.07 5.48 -5.24
CA PHE A 90 -3.29 4.70 -5.48
C PHE A 90 -3.78 4.02 -4.20
N ARG A 91 -2.90 3.35 -3.46
CA ARG A 91 -3.26 2.68 -2.21
C ARG A 91 -3.73 3.68 -1.15
N GLN A 92 -3.08 4.84 -1.04
CA GLN A 92 -3.52 5.92 -0.16
C GLN A 92 -4.93 6.40 -0.52
N MET A 93 -5.17 6.71 -1.80
CA MET A 93 -6.50 7.10 -2.28
C MET A 93 -7.55 6.02 -1.97
N PHE A 94 -7.23 4.73 -2.16
CA PHE A 94 -8.15 3.64 -1.89
C PHE A 94 -8.49 3.48 -0.41
N GLN A 95 -7.47 3.58 0.46
CA GLN A 95 -7.68 3.54 1.91
C GLN A 95 -8.57 4.69 2.37
N GLU A 96 -8.29 5.92 1.93
CA GLU A 96 -9.07 7.10 2.31
C GLU A 96 -10.50 7.07 1.76
N LEU A 97 -10.70 6.54 0.55
CA LEU A 97 -12.01 6.35 -0.05
C LEU A 97 -12.75 5.11 0.48
N GLY A 98 -12.16 4.34 1.40
CA GLY A 98 -12.78 3.19 2.06
C GLY A 98 -12.96 1.98 1.15
N PHE A 99 -12.07 1.77 0.19
CA PHE A 99 -12.05 0.57 -0.64
C PHE A 99 -11.09 -0.48 -0.06
N PRO A 100 -11.47 -1.77 -0.10
CA PRO A 100 -10.51 -2.84 0.16
C PRO A 100 -9.50 -2.85 -0.98
N ILE A 101 -8.22 -2.82 -0.66
CA ILE A 101 -7.17 -3.11 -1.65
C ILE A 101 -6.79 -4.56 -1.45
N ALA A 102 -6.50 -5.27 -2.54
CA ALA A 102 -5.82 -6.56 -2.42
C ALA A 102 -4.61 -6.41 -1.49
N SER A 103 -4.66 -7.08 -0.34
CA SER A 103 -3.47 -7.33 0.46
C SER A 103 -2.50 -8.09 -0.43
N LEU A 104 -1.21 -7.79 -0.31
CA LEU A 104 -0.23 -8.57 -1.05
C LEU A 104 -0.39 -10.04 -0.68
N SER A 105 -0.50 -10.88 -1.71
CA SER A 105 -0.47 -12.32 -1.50
C SER A 105 0.93 -12.70 -1.04
N ASN A 106 1.05 -13.84 -0.36
CA ASN A 106 2.35 -14.37 0.07
C ASN A 106 3.32 -14.60 -1.10
N ASP A 107 2.79 -14.85 -2.30
CA ASP A 107 3.56 -15.10 -3.52
C ASP A 107 3.92 -13.85 -4.31
N ASP A 108 3.39 -12.69 -3.93
CA ASP A 108 3.65 -11.43 -4.63
C ASP A 108 5.14 -11.07 -4.56
N ILE A 109 5.71 -10.68 -5.69
CA ILE A 109 7.09 -10.20 -5.78
C ILE A 109 7.13 -8.72 -5.43
N ILE A 110 7.96 -8.37 -4.46
CA ILE A 110 8.18 -7.02 -3.97
C ILE A 110 9.61 -6.57 -4.25
N THR A 111 9.78 -5.28 -4.53
CA THR A 111 11.07 -4.63 -4.75
C THR A 111 11.31 -3.59 -3.67
N ILE A 112 12.51 -3.59 -3.10
CA ILE A 112 12.91 -2.76 -1.95
C ILE A 112 14.29 -2.20 -2.23
N ASN A 113 14.49 -0.92 -1.94
CA ASN A 113 15.78 -0.26 -1.90
C ASN A 113 16.32 -0.25 -0.47
N VAL A 114 17.50 -0.81 -0.25
CA VAL A 114 18.17 -0.82 1.05
C VAL A 114 19.52 -0.15 0.91
N GLY A 115 19.71 1.01 1.55
CA GLY A 115 20.98 1.75 1.48
C GLY A 115 21.45 2.10 0.07
N GLY A 116 20.54 2.18 -0.91
CA GLY A 116 20.85 2.44 -2.32
C GLY A 116 20.91 1.19 -3.21
N GLU A 117 20.83 -0.02 -2.65
CA GLU A 117 20.81 -1.27 -3.42
C GLU A 117 19.41 -1.86 -3.56
N ILE A 118 19.09 -2.38 -4.75
CA ILE A 118 17.78 -2.96 -5.05
C ILE A 118 17.73 -4.46 -4.72
N PHE A 119 16.77 -4.83 -3.88
CA PHE A 119 16.43 -6.19 -3.50
C PHE A 119 15.06 -6.57 -4.04
N VAL A 120 14.97 -7.76 -4.63
CA VAL A 120 13.71 -8.35 -5.12
C VAL A 120 13.46 -9.65 -4.36
N THR A 121 12.27 -9.79 -3.76
CA THR A 121 11.90 -10.97 -2.96
C THR A 121 10.39 -11.19 -2.95
N ARG A 122 9.92 -12.29 -2.34
CA ARG A 122 8.48 -12.52 -2.14
C ARG A 122 7.98 -11.83 -0.88
N CYS A 123 6.70 -11.43 -0.88
CA CYS A 123 5.99 -10.90 0.28
C CYS A 123 6.17 -11.80 1.50
N GLN A 124 5.93 -13.11 1.35
CA GLN A 124 6.08 -14.09 2.43
C GLN A 124 7.46 -14.07 3.09
N THR A 125 8.53 -13.77 2.34
CA THR A 125 9.90 -13.79 2.87
C THR A 125 10.09 -12.72 3.94
N LEU A 126 9.43 -11.56 3.79
CA LEU A 126 9.57 -10.42 4.70
C LEU A 126 8.47 -10.38 5.77
N THR A 127 7.36 -11.07 5.53
CA THR A 127 6.23 -11.16 6.47
C THR A 127 6.30 -12.38 7.40
N GLN A 128 7.39 -13.17 7.35
CA GLN A 128 7.55 -14.38 8.17
C GLN A 128 7.39 -14.15 9.66
N ILE A 129 7.82 -12.98 10.14
CA ILE A 129 7.67 -12.56 11.53
C ILE A 129 6.52 -11.56 11.58
N PRO A 130 5.33 -11.97 12.05
CA PRO A 130 4.22 -11.05 12.26
C PRO A 130 4.66 -9.91 13.17
N HIS A 131 4.17 -8.70 12.90
CA HIS A 131 4.46 -7.49 13.68
C HIS A 131 5.93 -7.02 13.67
N SER A 132 6.84 -7.70 12.96
CA SER A 132 8.15 -7.12 12.65
C SER A 132 7.98 -5.87 11.79
N LYS A 133 8.98 -4.98 11.80
CA LYS A 133 8.94 -3.81 10.91
C LYS A 133 8.82 -4.25 9.46
N LEU A 134 9.56 -5.28 9.02
CA LEU A 134 9.45 -5.79 7.65
C LEU A 134 8.04 -6.27 7.31
N ALA A 135 7.37 -6.98 8.22
CA ALA A 135 6.00 -7.43 8.01
C ALA A 135 5.01 -6.25 7.98
N ILE A 136 5.13 -5.31 8.91
CA ILE A 136 4.29 -4.09 8.95
C ILE A 136 4.49 -3.29 7.67
N VAL A 137 5.73 -3.15 7.25
CA VAL A 137 6.12 -2.39 6.08
C VAL A 137 5.49 -2.96 4.80
N VAL A 138 5.54 -4.28 4.64
CA VAL A 138 4.98 -4.98 3.48
C VAL A 138 3.45 -5.13 3.55
N SER A 139 2.86 -5.17 4.76
CA SER A 139 1.41 -5.37 4.92
C SER A 139 0.61 -4.08 4.98
N SER A 140 1.11 -3.06 5.68
CA SER A 140 0.39 -1.81 5.93
C SER A 140 0.72 -0.71 4.93
N TYR A 141 1.92 -0.73 4.30
CA TYR A 141 2.42 0.29 3.36
C TYR A 141 2.22 1.77 3.80
N GLN A 142 1.89 2.01 5.06
CA GLN A 142 1.37 3.29 5.53
C GLN A 142 2.46 4.24 6.06
N ILE A 143 3.68 3.76 6.30
CA ILE A 143 4.66 4.53 7.10
C ILE A 143 6.09 4.29 6.61
N ILE A 144 6.39 4.58 5.34
CA ILE A 144 7.76 4.34 4.87
C ILE A 144 8.15 5.26 3.74
N ASP A 145 9.37 5.74 3.86
CA ASP A 145 10.06 6.44 2.82
C ASP A 145 10.15 5.56 1.58
N THR A 146 10.00 6.19 0.43
CA THR A 146 10.31 5.57 -0.85
C THR A 146 11.41 6.31 -1.55
N ASP A 147 12.17 5.58 -2.35
CA ASP A 147 13.14 6.21 -3.23
C ASP A 147 12.44 6.94 -4.39
N GLU A 148 13.23 7.62 -5.22
CA GLU A 148 12.76 8.33 -6.41
C GLU A 148 11.97 7.47 -7.41
N ASN A 149 12.11 6.14 -7.34
CA ASN A 149 11.44 5.18 -8.20
C ASN A 149 10.17 4.60 -7.56
N GLY A 150 9.82 5.03 -6.34
CA GLY A 150 8.68 4.54 -5.58
C GLY A 150 8.90 3.18 -4.94
N TYR A 151 10.15 2.71 -4.84
CA TYR A 151 10.46 1.51 -4.07
C TYR A 151 10.52 1.85 -2.60
N LEU A 152 10.04 0.92 -1.78
CA LEU A 152 10.25 0.93 -0.35
C LEU A 152 11.73 1.18 -0.03
N PHE A 153 12.03 2.22 0.74
CA PHE A 153 13.39 2.53 1.14
C PHE A 153 13.66 2.13 2.59
N LEU A 154 14.81 1.49 2.81
CA LEU A 154 15.31 1.09 4.12
C LEU A 154 16.74 1.61 4.29
N ASP A 155 16.95 2.49 5.26
CA ASP A 155 18.26 3.07 5.55
C ASP A 155 19.11 2.13 6.42
N TYR A 156 19.59 1.03 5.81
CA TYR A 156 20.51 0.06 6.42
C TYR A 156 21.62 -0.32 5.45
N ASP A 157 22.72 -0.87 5.98
CA ASP A 157 23.79 -1.46 5.17
C ASP A 157 23.23 -2.61 4.31
N ALA A 158 23.32 -2.43 2.99
CA ALA A 158 22.81 -3.38 2.01
C ALA A 158 23.50 -4.75 2.05
N ARG A 159 24.79 -4.80 2.36
CA ARG A 159 25.54 -6.05 2.49
C ARG A 159 25.01 -6.85 3.67
N LEU A 160 24.85 -6.23 4.84
CA LEU A 160 24.26 -6.89 6.01
C LEU A 160 22.82 -7.33 5.75
N PHE A 161 22.02 -6.48 5.10
CA PHE A 161 20.66 -6.84 4.72
C PHE A 161 20.61 -8.03 3.77
N ARG A 162 21.56 -8.16 2.84
CA ARG A 162 21.67 -9.32 1.94
C ARG A 162 21.82 -10.64 2.71
N TYR A 163 22.63 -10.65 3.78
CA TYR A 163 22.78 -11.81 4.65
C TYR A 163 21.50 -12.11 5.44
N LEU A 164 20.82 -11.08 5.95
CA LEU A 164 19.50 -11.24 6.57
C LEU A 164 18.50 -11.85 5.58
N LEU A 165 18.40 -11.29 4.36
CA LEU A 165 17.46 -11.75 3.35
C LEU A 165 17.74 -13.20 2.91
N SER A 166 19.02 -13.59 2.80
CA SER A 166 19.40 -14.97 2.53
C SER A 166 18.93 -15.91 3.64
N GLN A 167 19.09 -15.52 4.90
CA GLN A 167 18.65 -16.32 6.04
C GLN A 167 17.13 -16.42 6.08
N LEU A 168 16.40 -15.31 5.88
CA LEU A 168 14.94 -15.33 5.73
C LEU A 168 14.50 -16.31 4.63
N ARG A 169 15.18 -16.40 3.49
CA ARG A 169 14.80 -17.35 2.43
C ARG A 169 15.01 -18.82 2.79
N SER A 170 16.00 -19.12 3.64
CA SER A 170 16.41 -20.49 3.96
C SER A 170 15.83 -21.02 5.27
N THR A 171 15.34 -20.13 6.13
CA THR A 171 14.98 -20.44 7.51
C THR A 171 13.46 -20.42 7.68
N SER A 172 12.90 -21.37 8.43
CA SER A 172 11.51 -21.30 8.87
C SER A 172 11.38 -20.42 10.12
N CYS A 173 10.21 -19.84 10.35
CA CYS A 173 9.96 -18.85 11.42
C CYS A 173 10.39 -19.33 12.85
N SER A 174 10.59 -20.62 13.09
CA SER A 174 11.05 -21.16 14.38
C SER A 174 12.54 -20.99 14.68
N GLN A 175 13.35 -20.47 13.75
CA GLN A 175 14.83 -20.45 13.86
C GLN A 175 15.47 -19.05 13.80
N ILE A 176 14.71 -17.96 13.95
CA ILE A 176 15.23 -16.59 13.76
C ILE A 176 16.26 -16.18 14.84
N SER A 177 16.19 -16.76 16.03
CA SER A 177 17.22 -16.56 17.07
C SER A 177 18.60 -17.10 16.68
N THR A 178 18.70 -17.87 15.58
CA THR A 178 19.97 -18.39 15.07
C THR A 178 20.57 -17.51 13.97
N PHE A 179 20.03 -16.32 13.69
CA PHE A 179 20.60 -15.46 12.65
C PHE A 179 22.03 -15.04 12.99
N GLN A 180 22.96 -15.33 12.08
CA GLN A 180 24.37 -15.06 12.26
C GLN A 180 24.82 -13.92 11.34
N ALA A 181 25.68 -13.07 11.89
CA ALA A 181 26.36 -12.06 11.13
C ALA A 181 27.39 -12.69 10.17
N PRO A 182 27.68 -12.04 9.04
CA PRO A 182 28.65 -12.56 8.06
C PRO A 182 30.08 -12.68 8.60
N SER A 183 30.44 -11.90 9.61
CA SER A 183 31.75 -11.96 10.28
C SER A 183 31.65 -11.57 11.76
N SER A 184 32.73 -11.78 12.52
CA SER A 184 32.85 -11.32 13.90
C SER A 184 32.70 -9.80 14.03
N ASP A 185 33.20 -9.07 13.04
CA ASP A 185 33.28 -7.61 13.03
C ASP A 185 31.90 -7.01 12.74
N ASP A 186 31.13 -7.70 11.90
CA ASP A 186 29.76 -7.32 11.52
C ASP A 186 28.73 -7.59 12.62
N ARG A 187 29.07 -8.41 13.62
CA ARG A 187 28.12 -8.92 14.62
C ARG A 187 27.35 -7.83 15.34
N LYS A 188 28.04 -6.74 15.72
CA LYS A 188 27.42 -5.64 16.47
C LYS A 188 26.37 -4.92 15.63
N GLU A 189 26.71 -4.57 14.40
CA GLU A 189 25.84 -3.82 13.50
C GLU A 189 24.68 -4.69 13.00
N PHE A 190 24.96 -5.94 12.65
CA PHE A 190 23.94 -6.90 12.23
C PHE A 190 22.90 -7.12 13.33
N ASN A 191 23.32 -7.36 14.58
CA ASN A 191 22.38 -7.51 15.70
C ASN A 191 21.57 -6.24 15.96
N ALA A 192 22.19 -5.06 15.84
CA ALA A 192 21.47 -3.80 15.97
C ALA A 192 20.39 -3.65 14.88
N MET A 193 20.68 -4.06 13.63
CA MET A 193 19.70 -4.09 12.54
C MET A 193 18.54 -5.05 12.88
N LEU A 194 18.82 -6.27 13.33
CA LEU A 194 17.78 -7.25 13.69
C LEU A 194 16.83 -6.72 14.79
N ILE A 195 17.39 -6.11 15.84
CA ILE A 195 16.61 -5.49 16.92
C ILE A 195 15.76 -4.33 16.37
N ARG A 196 16.35 -3.45 15.56
CA ARG A 196 15.64 -2.29 14.99
C ARG A 196 14.51 -2.71 14.06
N LEU A 197 14.68 -3.82 13.34
CA LEU A 197 13.65 -4.41 12.49
C LEU A 197 12.60 -5.22 13.27
N GLY A 198 12.78 -5.41 14.58
CA GLY A 198 11.88 -6.19 15.43
C GLY A 198 11.90 -7.68 15.09
N LEU A 199 13.05 -8.20 14.65
CA LEU A 199 13.23 -9.62 14.33
C LEU A 199 13.70 -10.43 15.54
N ILE A 200 14.37 -9.77 16.49
CA ILE A 200 14.81 -10.35 17.76
C ILE A 200 14.56 -9.34 18.89
N ASP A 201 14.40 -9.83 20.10
CA ASP A 201 14.28 -9.00 21.30
C ASP A 201 15.61 -8.33 21.68
N LYS A 202 15.52 -7.20 22.39
CA LYS A 202 16.69 -6.60 23.04
C LYS A 202 17.16 -7.54 24.15
N ILE A 203 18.40 -8.02 24.03
CA ILE A 203 19.14 -8.71 25.09
C ILE A 203 19.56 -7.69 26.16
#